data_AF-I3CV10-F1
#
_entry.id   AF-I3CV10-F1
#
_cell.length_a   1.000
_cell.length_b   1.000
_cell.length_c   1.000
_cell.angle_alpha   90.00
_cell.angle_beta   90.00
_cell.angle_gamma   90.00
#
_symmetry.space_group_name_H-M   'P 1'
#
loop_
_entity.id
_entity.type
_entity.pdbx_description
1 polymer ?
#
loop_
_entity_poly.entity_id
_entity_poly.type
_entity_poly.pdbx_seq_one_letter_code
_entity_poly.pdbx_strand_id
1 'polypeptide(L)'
;MKNKTIRVSCLTALLLAASHPAFAAHPLVTDDAGVQGSGGMQLEMNTDWSRQDGNAAHVGGLTFTYGVTDKLDMFFNLPQTFQAPSGTGVGDVSVGAKWRFHEADGLALALKPELFMPSGDEEKGLGTGRNSMALTGIASYETGPWALHGNLGLRYNRFKLESDREGQRKTLWRASVAVAYGLNEQWRLVADTGLAQNPDASSRKLPSYALVGAIWSPNKTVDLDAGAKFGLNKAEVTRQFGVGVTLHF
;
A
#
# COMPACT_ATOMS: atom_id res chain seq x y z
N MET A 1 -38.30 27.35 49.91
CA MET A 1 -38.44 26.15 49.05
C MET A 1 -37.45 26.28 47.89
N LYS A 2 -36.80 25.17 47.54
CA LYS A 2 -35.50 25.10 46.84
C LYS A 2 -35.51 25.66 45.40
N ASN A 3 -34.50 26.47 45.09
CA ASN A 3 -34.08 26.85 43.74
C ASN A 3 -33.67 25.63 42.90
N LYS A 4 -33.90 25.68 41.58
CA LYS A 4 -32.93 25.17 40.59
C LYS A 4 -33.17 25.80 39.20
N THR A 5 -32.34 26.78 38.92
CA THR A 5 -32.01 27.34 37.60
C THR A 5 -31.45 26.22 36.71
N ILE A 6 -32.04 26.02 35.53
CA ILE A 6 -31.47 25.11 34.52
C ILE A 6 -30.33 25.86 33.82
N ARG A 7 -29.10 25.59 34.26
CA ARG A 7 -27.88 25.92 33.52
C ARG A 7 -27.74 24.89 32.40
N VAL A 8 -27.90 25.31 31.15
CA VAL A 8 -27.50 24.52 29.98
C VAL A 8 -25.98 24.68 29.87
N SER A 9 -25.27 23.69 30.42
CA SER A 9 -23.81 23.64 30.48
C SER A 9 -23.32 22.49 29.61
N CYS A 10 -22.61 22.84 28.53
CA CYS A 10 -21.43 22.14 27.98
C CYS A 10 -21.40 20.61 27.87
N LEU A 11 -22.46 19.92 27.43
CA LEU A 11 -22.39 18.45 27.28
C LEU A 11 -22.95 17.95 25.96
N THR A 12 -22.34 18.34 24.85
CA THR A 12 -22.19 17.47 23.67
C THR A 12 -20.95 17.83 22.87
N ALA A 13 -19.84 17.97 23.57
CA ALA A 13 -18.49 17.76 23.04
C ALA A 13 -18.25 16.26 22.79
N LEU A 14 -19.13 15.63 22.01
CA LEU A 14 -19.05 14.24 21.55
C LEU A 14 -19.24 14.13 20.03
N LEU A 15 -18.94 15.20 19.31
CA LEU A 15 -18.26 15.08 18.02
C LEU A 15 -16.80 14.74 18.32
N LEU A 16 -16.58 13.57 18.93
CA LEU A 16 -15.28 12.93 18.89
C LEU A 16 -15.06 12.64 17.41
N ALA A 17 -14.22 13.48 16.82
CA ALA A 17 -13.50 13.16 15.60
C ALA A 17 -13.04 11.71 15.71
N ALA A 18 -13.77 10.82 15.04
CA ALA A 18 -13.26 9.52 14.70
C ALA A 18 -12.18 9.79 13.65
N SER A 19 -11.01 10.23 14.13
CA SER A 19 -9.76 10.04 13.41
C SER A 19 -9.56 8.53 13.33
N HIS A 20 -10.22 7.92 12.35
CA HIS A 20 -9.89 6.56 11.98
C HIS A 20 -8.45 6.60 11.50
N PRO A 21 -7.56 5.73 12.01
CA PRO A 21 -6.30 5.52 11.34
C PRO A 21 -6.61 5.07 9.92
N ALA A 22 -6.31 5.96 8.97
CA ALA A 22 -6.41 5.71 7.55
C ALA A 22 -5.13 4.98 7.14
N PHE A 23 -5.22 3.65 7.04
CA PHE A 23 -4.15 2.78 6.54
C PHE A 23 -4.72 1.76 5.56
N ALA A 24 -4.28 1.84 4.32
CA ALA A 24 -4.06 0.69 3.47
C ALA A 24 -2.57 0.34 3.59
N ALA A 25 -2.30 -0.41 4.66
CA ALA A 25 -1.13 -1.25 4.77
C ALA A 25 -1.38 -2.57 4.02
N HIS A 26 -0.34 -3.39 3.88
CA HIS A 26 -0.50 -4.81 3.56
C HIS A 26 -1.72 -5.41 4.33
N PRO A 27 -2.58 -6.24 3.70
CA PRO A 27 -2.34 -6.98 2.45
C PRO A 27 -2.83 -6.26 1.18
N LEU A 28 -3.42 -5.06 1.28
CA LEU A 28 -3.93 -4.36 0.10
C LEU A 28 -2.79 -3.95 -0.85
N VAL A 29 -3.07 -3.98 -2.16
CA VAL A 29 -2.19 -3.43 -3.20
C VAL A 29 -2.59 -1.98 -3.49
N THR A 30 -3.88 -1.69 -3.41
CA THR A 30 -4.46 -0.35 -3.43
C THR A 30 -4.13 0.35 -2.12
N ASP A 31 -3.49 1.51 -2.22
CA ASP A 31 -3.09 2.38 -1.11
C ASP A 31 -4.21 3.40 -0.81
N ASP A 32 -4.22 3.94 0.39
CA ASP A 32 -5.20 4.91 0.88
C ASP A 32 -4.57 6.30 1.02
N ALA A 33 -5.42 7.32 1.05
CA ALA A 33 -5.00 8.71 1.18
C ALA A 33 -4.59 9.11 2.62
N GLY A 34 -4.65 8.21 3.59
CA GLY A 34 -4.25 8.42 4.98
C GLY A 34 -2.79 8.81 5.14
N VAL A 35 -2.50 9.52 6.22
CA VAL A 35 -1.17 9.99 6.60
C VAL A 35 -0.96 9.78 8.09
N GLN A 36 0.29 9.70 8.55
CA GLN A 36 0.62 9.48 9.96
C GLN A 36 0.31 10.69 10.86
N GLY A 37 0.18 11.88 10.26
CA GLY A 37 0.03 13.12 11.00
C GLY A 37 1.36 13.67 11.52
N SER A 38 1.40 14.95 11.90
CA SER A 38 2.67 15.60 12.27
C SER A 38 3.36 14.89 13.45
N GLY A 39 4.56 14.36 13.19
CA GLY A 39 5.37 13.63 14.16
C GLY A 39 5.02 12.15 14.32
N GLY A 40 3.94 11.67 13.71
CA GLY A 40 3.56 10.26 13.75
C GLY A 40 4.57 9.38 13.00
N MET A 41 4.81 8.19 13.52
CA MET A 41 5.71 7.22 12.91
C MET A 41 5.02 5.89 12.70
N GLN A 42 5.26 5.27 11.54
CA GLN A 42 4.80 3.93 11.24
C GLN A 42 5.98 3.05 10.81
N LEU A 43 6.02 1.83 11.33
CA LEU A 43 6.88 0.76 10.85
C LEU A 43 6.02 -0.43 10.41
N GLU A 44 6.02 -0.74 9.12
CA GLU A 44 5.35 -1.90 8.56
C GLU A 44 6.38 -2.97 8.17
N MET A 45 6.10 -4.21 8.53
CA MET A 45 6.86 -5.39 8.12
C MET A 45 5.89 -6.44 7.59
N ASN A 46 6.13 -6.92 6.38
CA ASN A 46 5.26 -7.89 5.73
C ASN A 46 6.09 -8.98 5.04
N THR A 47 5.44 -10.11 4.77
CA THR A 47 6.03 -11.19 3.99
C THR A 47 4.98 -11.95 3.20
N ASP A 48 5.35 -12.31 1.97
CA ASP A 48 4.47 -12.93 0.99
C ASP A 48 5.10 -14.18 0.38
N TRP A 49 4.30 -15.24 0.28
CA TRP A 49 4.60 -16.43 -0.49
C TRP A 49 3.74 -16.45 -1.74
N SER A 50 4.37 -16.61 -2.90
CA SER A 50 3.67 -16.62 -4.18
C SER A 50 4.02 -17.85 -5.00
N ARG A 51 3.11 -18.21 -5.91
CA ARG A 51 3.35 -19.20 -6.96
C ARG A 51 2.90 -18.70 -8.34
N GLN A 52 3.74 -18.96 -9.34
CA GLN A 52 3.49 -18.68 -10.74
C GLN A 52 4.13 -19.77 -11.60
N ASP A 53 3.36 -20.40 -12.49
CA ASP A 53 3.86 -21.39 -13.46
C ASP A 53 4.76 -22.49 -12.84
N GLY A 54 4.40 -22.95 -11.64
CA GLY A 54 5.15 -23.97 -10.90
C GLY A 54 6.31 -23.45 -10.06
N ASN A 55 6.77 -22.22 -10.31
CA ASN A 55 7.78 -21.54 -9.51
C ASN A 55 7.18 -20.95 -8.24
N ALA A 56 7.96 -20.99 -7.15
CA ALA A 56 7.61 -20.36 -5.89
C ALA A 56 8.55 -19.18 -5.62
N ALA A 57 8.01 -18.12 -5.03
CA ALA A 57 8.79 -17.01 -4.50
C ALA A 57 8.35 -16.66 -3.08
N HIS A 58 9.29 -16.14 -2.31
CA HIS A 58 9.10 -15.67 -0.94
C HIS A 58 9.81 -14.33 -0.79
N VAL A 59 9.03 -13.29 -0.50
CA VAL A 59 9.52 -11.92 -0.36
C VAL A 59 9.07 -11.34 0.99
N GLY A 60 9.72 -10.27 1.40
CA GLY A 60 9.27 -9.44 2.50
C GLY A 60 9.59 -7.97 2.25
N GLY A 61 8.92 -7.13 3.01
CA GLY A 61 9.08 -5.69 2.95
C GLY A 61 9.21 -5.12 4.35
N LEU A 62 10.05 -4.09 4.46
CA LEU A 62 10.03 -3.17 5.58
C LEU A 62 9.76 -1.77 5.04
N THR A 63 8.75 -1.11 5.60
CA THR A 63 8.40 0.27 5.26
C THR A 63 8.44 1.10 6.53
N PHE A 64 9.25 2.15 6.52
CA PHE A 64 9.24 3.16 7.56
C PHE A 64 8.60 4.43 7.03
N THR A 65 7.64 4.99 7.76
CA THR A 65 6.93 6.22 7.40
C THR A 65 7.01 7.22 8.55
N TYR A 66 7.26 8.48 8.22
CA TYR A 66 7.27 9.61 9.15
C TYR A 66 6.35 10.72 8.64
N GLY A 67 5.40 11.13 9.47
CA GLY A 67 4.53 12.26 9.20
C GLY A 67 5.24 13.59 9.41
N VAL A 68 5.64 14.21 8.31
CA VAL A 68 6.31 15.51 8.30
C VAL A 68 5.33 16.63 8.67
N THR A 69 4.07 16.50 8.26
CA THR A 69 2.95 17.39 8.61
C THR A 69 1.66 16.59 8.74
N ASP A 70 0.55 17.22 9.12
CA ASP A 70 -0.77 16.59 9.15
C ASP A 70 -1.33 16.15 7.78
N LYS A 71 -0.58 16.42 6.70
CA LYS A 71 -0.97 16.11 5.31
C LYS A 71 0.14 15.45 4.50
N LEU A 72 1.35 15.33 5.04
CA LEU A 72 2.52 14.90 4.30
C LEU A 72 3.32 13.89 5.10
N ASP A 73 3.44 12.70 4.53
CA ASP A 73 4.34 11.66 5.00
C ASP A 73 5.56 11.58 4.08
N MET A 74 6.71 11.24 4.67
CA MET A 74 7.85 10.68 3.95
C MET A 74 8.00 9.21 4.32
N PHE A 75 8.35 8.37 3.35
CA PHE A 75 8.53 6.94 3.58
C PHE A 75 9.80 6.41 2.92
N PHE A 76 10.28 5.29 3.46
CA PHE A 76 11.40 4.51 2.99
C PHE A 76 10.99 3.04 2.91
N ASN A 77 11.27 2.38 1.79
CA ASN A 77 10.96 0.97 1.59
C ASN A 77 12.24 0.15 1.38
N LEU A 78 12.32 -0.99 2.07
CA LEU A 78 13.38 -1.99 1.94
C LEU A 78 12.76 -3.34 1.54
N PRO A 79 12.75 -3.67 0.24
CA PRO A 79 12.28 -4.96 -0.23
C PRO A 79 13.37 -6.04 -0.08
N GLN A 80 12.97 -7.24 0.34
CA GLN A 80 13.83 -8.41 0.51
C GLN A 80 13.25 -9.60 -0.25
N THR A 81 14.09 -10.27 -1.04
CA THR A 81 13.74 -11.56 -1.67
C THR A 81 14.45 -12.69 -0.93
N PHE A 82 13.69 -13.53 -0.24
CA PHE A 82 14.20 -14.71 0.46
C PHE A 82 14.33 -15.91 -0.47
N GLN A 83 13.45 -16.02 -1.47
CA GLN A 83 13.48 -17.06 -2.49
C GLN A 83 12.83 -16.53 -3.78
N ALA A 84 13.51 -16.64 -4.91
CA ALA A 84 12.93 -16.49 -6.24
C ALA A 84 13.78 -17.27 -7.27
N PRO A 85 13.21 -17.62 -8.44
CA PRO A 85 13.97 -18.30 -9.50
C PRO A 85 15.22 -17.53 -9.94
N SER A 86 15.18 -16.21 -9.90
CA SER A 86 16.27 -15.33 -10.34
C SER A 86 17.33 -15.07 -9.27
N GLY A 87 17.03 -15.34 -7.99
CA GLY A 87 17.97 -15.18 -6.89
C GLY A 87 17.34 -14.70 -5.59
N THR A 88 18.22 -14.38 -4.63
CA THR A 88 17.85 -13.86 -3.31
C THR A 88 18.66 -12.61 -3.00
N GLY A 89 18.08 -11.73 -2.20
CA GLY A 89 18.73 -10.48 -1.78
C GLY A 89 17.78 -9.29 -1.73
N VAL A 90 18.37 -8.16 -1.37
CA VAL A 90 17.69 -6.87 -1.24
C VAL A 90 17.38 -6.34 -2.63
N GLY A 91 16.16 -5.82 -2.80
CA GLY A 91 15.76 -5.18 -4.04
C GLY A 91 16.18 -3.71 -4.13
N ASP A 92 15.72 -3.03 -5.19
CA ASP A 92 15.85 -1.57 -5.28
C ASP A 92 15.09 -0.89 -4.13
N VAL A 93 15.84 -0.29 -3.21
CA VAL A 93 15.35 0.51 -2.09
C VAL A 93 14.71 1.78 -2.63
N SER A 94 13.65 2.24 -1.99
CA SER A 94 12.98 3.48 -2.40
C SER A 94 12.74 4.44 -1.26
N VAL A 95 12.64 5.71 -1.64
CA VAL A 95 12.18 6.81 -0.80
C VAL A 95 11.06 7.54 -1.52
N GLY A 96 10.08 8.01 -0.78
CA GLY A 96 8.98 8.76 -1.36
C GLY A 96 8.27 9.63 -0.36
N ALA A 97 7.20 10.25 -0.84
CA ALA A 97 6.31 11.04 -0.02
C ALA A 97 4.86 10.70 -0.35
N LYS A 98 3.96 10.83 0.62
CA LYS A 98 2.50 10.75 0.40
C LYS A 98 1.90 12.07 0.87
N TRP A 99 1.34 12.83 -0.07
CA TRP A 99 0.76 14.13 0.19
C TRP A 99 -0.76 14.08 0.00
N ARG A 100 -1.52 14.10 1.11
CA ARG A 100 -2.97 14.28 1.12
C ARG A 100 -3.31 15.75 0.89
N PHE A 101 -3.43 16.12 -0.38
CA PHE A 101 -3.63 17.52 -0.77
C PHE A 101 -5.09 17.99 -0.65
N HIS A 102 -6.05 17.06 -0.54
CA HIS A 102 -7.46 17.38 -0.37
C HIS A 102 -8.14 16.41 0.60
N GLU A 103 -9.05 16.93 1.42
CA GLU A 103 -9.89 16.16 2.33
C GLU A 103 -11.18 16.96 2.61
N ALA A 104 -12.34 16.35 2.34
CA ALA A 104 -13.66 16.93 2.60
C ALA A 104 -14.74 15.83 2.59
N ASP A 105 -15.68 15.87 3.53
CA ASP A 105 -16.89 15.02 3.55
C ASP A 105 -16.63 13.52 3.34
N GLY A 106 -15.56 13.00 3.96
CA GLY A 106 -15.13 11.59 3.85
C GLY A 106 -14.29 11.28 2.61
N LEU A 107 -14.21 12.18 1.62
CA LEU A 107 -13.31 12.09 0.48
C LEU A 107 -11.92 12.60 0.87
N ALA A 108 -10.87 11.86 0.52
CA ALA A 108 -9.50 12.29 0.59
C ALA A 108 -8.77 11.97 -0.73
N LEU A 109 -7.94 12.92 -1.19
CA LEU A 109 -7.11 12.74 -2.38
C LEU A 109 -5.64 12.93 -2.02
N ALA A 110 -4.78 12.04 -2.53
CA ALA A 110 -3.35 12.11 -2.31
C ALA A 110 -2.53 11.87 -3.57
N LEU A 111 -1.31 12.40 -3.57
CA LEU A 111 -0.26 12.08 -4.54
C LEU A 111 0.90 11.41 -3.81
N LYS A 112 1.42 10.33 -4.39
CA LYS A 112 2.52 9.55 -3.85
C LYS A 112 3.66 9.43 -4.87
N PRO A 113 4.58 10.42 -4.95
CA PRO A 113 5.82 10.28 -5.70
C PRO A 113 6.82 9.38 -4.97
N GLU A 114 7.59 8.62 -5.74
CA GLU A 114 8.57 7.65 -5.22
C GLU A 114 9.79 7.54 -6.14
N LEU A 115 10.98 7.47 -5.56
CA LEU A 115 12.25 7.27 -6.24
C LEU A 115 12.86 5.95 -5.80
N PHE A 116 13.25 5.12 -6.77
CA PHE A 116 13.91 3.85 -6.57
C PHE A 116 15.39 4.00 -6.88
N MET A 117 16.24 3.55 -5.96
CA MET A 117 17.69 3.56 -6.08
C MET A 117 18.19 2.20 -6.56
N PRO A 118 19.26 2.13 -7.38
CA PRO A 118 19.79 0.90 -7.94
C PRO A 118 20.64 0.14 -6.91
N SER A 119 20.02 -0.26 -5.81
CA SER A 119 20.65 -1.04 -4.74
C SER A 119 20.49 -2.54 -4.92
N GLY A 120 19.51 -2.97 -5.73
CA GLY A 120 19.32 -4.37 -6.07
C GLY A 120 20.27 -4.84 -7.16
N ASP A 121 20.64 -6.12 -7.10
CA ASP A 121 21.45 -6.79 -8.12
C ASP A 121 20.60 -7.08 -9.37
N GLU A 122 20.81 -6.32 -10.45
CA GLU A 122 20.04 -6.47 -11.67
C GLU A 122 20.25 -7.81 -12.38
N GLU A 123 21.44 -8.42 -12.25
CA GLU A 123 21.74 -9.74 -12.84
C GLU A 123 20.91 -10.85 -12.17
N LYS A 124 20.38 -10.59 -10.96
CA LYS A 124 19.45 -11.47 -10.22
C LYS A 124 17.99 -11.02 -10.33
N GLY A 125 17.70 -10.00 -11.13
CA GLY A 125 16.36 -9.41 -11.24
C GLY A 125 15.86 -8.75 -9.95
N LEU A 126 16.76 -8.36 -9.04
CA LEU A 126 16.41 -7.70 -7.78
C LEU A 126 16.30 -6.18 -7.92
N GLY A 127 16.73 -5.64 -9.06
CA GLY A 127 16.69 -4.23 -9.35
C GLY A 127 16.81 -3.98 -10.83
N THR A 128 16.76 -2.71 -11.20
CA THR A 128 16.90 -2.27 -12.60
C THR A 128 18.31 -1.81 -12.94
N GLY A 129 19.20 -1.72 -11.94
CA GLY A 129 20.58 -1.23 -12.07
C GLY A 129 20.66 0.27 -12.41
N ARG A 130 19.54 0.99 -12.42
CA ARG A 130 19.45 2.45 -12.60
C ARG A 130 18.35 3.04 -11.71
N ASN A 131 18.41 4.35 -11.47
CA ASN A 131 17.33 5.06 -10.80
C ASN A 131 16.04 4.96 -11.63
N SER A 132 14.95 4.66 -10.94
CA SER A 132 13.60 4.60 -11.48
C SER A 132 12.66 5.45 -10.62
N MET A 133 11.49 5.82 -11.13
CA MET A 133 10.55 6.68 -10.40
C MET A 133 9.11 6.24 -10.59
N ALA A 134 8.25 6.55 -9.64
CA ALA A 134 6.82 6.34 -9.74
C ALA A 134 6.04 7.54 -9.21
N LEU A 135 4.80 7.66 -9.69
CA LEU A 135 3.79 8.58 -9.17
C LEU A 135 2.47 7.82 -9.08
N THR A 136 1.87 7.79 -7.90
CA THR A 136 0.53 7.24 -7.69
C THR A 136 -0.44 8.34 -7.26
N GLY A 137 -1.54 8.48 -7.99
CA GLY A 137 -2.72 9.22 -7.52
C GLY A 137 -3.60 8.31 -6.69
N ILE A 138 -4.13 8.82 -5.59
CA ILE A 138 -4.93 8.09 -4.62
C ILE A 138 -6.23 8.84 -4.35
N ALA A 139 -7.34 8.12 -4.35
CA ALA A 139 -8.62 8.60 -3.85
C ALA A 139 -9.15 7.62 -2.79
N SER A 140 -9.51 8.15 -1.63
CA SER A 140 -10.19 7.42 -0.57
C SER A 140 -11.55 8.05 -0.30
N TYR A 141 -12.56 7.23 -0.05
CA TYR A 141 -13.85 7.67 0.45
C TYR A 141 -14.27 6.80 1.63
N GLU A 142 -14.45 7.41 2.79
CA GLU A 142 -14.85 6.74 4.03
C GLU A 142 -16.25 7.15 4.45
N THR A 143 -17.10 6.17 4.75
CA THR A 143 -18.47 6.40 5.21
C THR A 143 -18.98 5.27 6.11
N GLY A 144 -19.25 5.61 7.37
CA GLY A 144 -19.64 4.61 8.37
C GLY A 144 -18.60 3.49 8.51
N PRO A 145 -18.98 2.21 8.40
CA PRO A 145 -18.04 1.09 8.48
C PRO A 145 -17.28 0.84 7.15
N TRP A 146 -17.54 1.60 6.09
CA TRP A 146 -16.97 1.36 4.77
C TRP A 146 -15.83 2.34 4.47
N ALA A 147 -14.76 1.82 3.89
CA ALA A 147 -13.73 2.61 3.22
C ALA A 147 -13.56 2.09 1.79
N LEU A 148 -13.53 3.01 0.83
CA LEU A 148 -13.33 2.73 -0.59
C LEU A 148 -12.06 3.45 -1.04
N HIS A 149 -11.19 2.75 -1.76
CA HIS A 149 -9.91 3.28 -2.22
C HIS A 149 -9.76 3.03 -3.71
N GLY A 150 -9.09 3.95 -4.40
CA GLY A 150 -8.75 3.82 -5.80
C GLY A 150 -7.39 4.43 -6.10
N ASN A 151 -6.59 3.76 -6.92
CA ASN A 151 -5.30 4.24 -7.35
C ASN A 151 -5.14 4.26 -8.87
N LEU A 152 -4.39 5.24 -9.34
CA LEU A 152 -3.78 5.26 -10.67
C LEU A 152 -2.29 5.51 -10.53
N GLY A 153 -1.47 4.54 -10.92
CA GLY A 153 -0.02 4.61 -10.80
C GLY A 153 0.66 4.68 -12.15
N LEU A 154 1.73 5.46 -12.24
CA LEU A 154 2.71 5.45 -13.33
C LEU A 154 4.09 5.14 -12.77
N ARG A 155 4.82 4.23 -13.40
CA ARG A 155 6.21 3.92 -13.09
C ARG A 155 7.06 4.08 -14.34
N TYR A 156 8.16 4.80 -14.21
CA TYR A 156 9.19 4.94 -15.23
C TYR A 156 10.47 4.25 -14.76
N ASN A 157 10.83 3.18 -15.46
CA ASN A 157 12.01 2.38 -15.22
C ASN A 157 13.12 2.70 -16.22
N ARG A 158 14.34 2.76 -15.72
CA ARG A 158 15.55 2.76 -16.53
C ARG A 158 16.26 1.44 -16.26
N PHE A 159 16.82 0.83 -17.29
CA PHE A 159 17.47 -0.48 -17.16
C PHE A 159 18.96 -0.39 -17.50
N LYS A 160 19.79 -1.07 -16.70
CA LYS A 160 21.22 -1.24 -16.97
C LYS A 160 21.47 -2.35 -17.99
N LEU A 161 20.81 -3.50 -17.82
CA LEU A 161 20.95 -4.64 -18.72
C LEU A 161 20.37 -4.34 -20.11
N GLU A 162 21.02 -4.87 -21.15
CA GLU A 162 20.54 -4.72 -22.53
C GLU A 162 19.28 -5.53 -22.78
N SER A 163 19.24 -6.77 -22.30
CA SER A 163 18.08 -7.65 -22.36
C SER A 163 16.81 -6.98 -21.83
N ASP A 164 16.92 -6.27 -20.70
CA ASP A 164 15.79 -5.57 -20.10
C ASP A 164 15.38 -4.33 -20.92
N ARG A 165 16.36 -3.60 -21.48
CA ARG A 165 16.06 -2.45 -22.35
C ARG A 165 15.30 -2.84 -23.61
N GLU A 166 15.55 -4.04 -24.12
CA GLU A 166 14.90 -4.57 -25.33
C GLU A 166 13.57 -5.29 -25.01
N GLY A 167 13.50 -6.02 -23.90
CA GLY A 167 12.36 -6.85 -23.53
C GLY A 167 11.30 -6.16 -22.65
N GLN A 168 11.68 -5.15 -21.86
CA GLN A 168 10.80 -4.54 -20.86
C GLN A 168 10.31 -3.15 -21.26
N ARG A 169 9.08 -2.83 -20.86
CA ARG A 169 8.54 -1.47 -20.99
C ARG A 169 9.18 -0.55 -19.97
N LYS A 170 9.63 0.61 -20.45
CA LYS A 170 10.15 1.68 -19.58
C LYS A 170 9.04 2.35 -18.78
N THR A 171 7.87 2.55 -19.38
CA THR A 171 6.73 3.16 -18.69
C THR A 171 5.65 2.11 -18.48
N LEU A 172 5.17 2.03 -17.24
CA LEU A 172 4.11 1.13 -16.82
C LEU A 172 3.04 1.92 -16.10
N TRP A 173 1.78 1.63 -16.42
CA TRP A 173 0.65 2.13 -15.66
C TRP A 173 -0.01 1.00 -14.86
N ARG A 174 -0.66 1.35 -13.74
CA ARG A 174 -1.51 0.45 -12.97
C ARG A 174 -2.77 1.16 -12.51
N ALA A 175 -3.84 0.41 -12.35
CA ALA A 175 -5.10 0.87 -11.77
C ALA A 175 -5.61 -0.19 -10.79
N SER A 176 -6.11 0.24 -9.64
CA SER A 176 -6.65 -0.67 -8.64
C SER A 176 -7.70 0.00 -7.77
N VAL A 177 -8.57 -0.81 -7.18
CA VAL A 177 -9.60 -0.38 -6.24
C VAL A 177 -9.70 -1.37 -5.09
N ALA A 178 -9.89 -0.86 -3.89
CA ALA A 178 -10.10 -1.66 -2.70
C ALA A 178 -11.31 -1.19 -1.92
N VAL A 179 -11.87 -2.12 -1.16
CA VAL A 179 -12.91 -1.87 -0.17
C VAL A 179 -12.50 -2.48 1.16
N ALA A 180 -12.69 -1.74 2.24
CA ALA A 180 -12.59 -2.23 3.60
C ALA A 180 -13.94 -2.09 4.31
N TYR A 181 -14.26 -3.08 5.12
CA TYR A 181 -15.45 -3.10 5.97
C TYR A 181 -15.05 -3.35 7.43
N GLY A 182 -15.31 -2.37 8.30
CA GLY A 182 -15.14 -2.50 9.74
C GLY A 182 -16.23 -3.39 10.34
N LEU A 183 -15.86 -4.61 10.73
CA LEU A 183 -16.75 -5.52 11.46
C LEU A 183 -17.01 -5.00 12.88
N ASN A 184 -16.00 -4.40 13.49
CA ASN A 184 -16.03 -3.73 14.79
C ASN A 184 -14.79 -2.82 14.90
N GLU A 185 -14.53 -2.27 16.09
CA GLU A 185 -13.40 -1.36 16.34
C GLU A 185 -12.01 -2.00 16.12
N GLN A 186 -11.91 -3.33 16.14
CA GLN A 186 -10.64 -4.05 16.00
C GLN A 186 -10.50 -4.78 14.66
N TRP A 187 -11.59 -5.22 14.05
CA TRP A 187 -11.54 -6.08 12.88
C TRP A 187 -12.04 -5.37 11.63
N ARG A 188 -11.23 -5.42 10.56
CA ARG A 188 -11.63 -5.02 9.21
C ARG A 188 -11.46 -6.20 8.26
N LEU A 189 -12.45 -6.39 7.39
CA LEU A 189 -12.34 -7.25 6.22
C LEU A 189 -11.99 -6.39 5.02
N VAL A 190 -11.10 -6.88 4.16
CA VAL A 190 -10.64 -6.12 2.99
C VAL A 190 -10.76 -6.95 1.72
N ALA A 191 -11.05 -6.28 0.62
CA ALA A 191 -10.98 -6.84 -0.72
C ALA A 191 -10.36 -5.84 -1.68
N ASP A 192 -9.59 -6.33 -2.63
CA ASP A 192 -8.85 -5.52 -3.60
C ASP A 192 -8.92 -6.16 -4.99
N THR A 193 -8.90 -5.34 -6.02
CA THR A 193 -8.70 -5.80 -7.39
C THR A 193 -8.02 -4.73 -8.20
N GLY A 194 -7.20 -5.15 -9.13
CA GLY A 194 -6.50 -4.23 -9.99
C GLY A 194 -5.92 -4.91 -11.20
N LEU A 195 -5.37 -4.07 -12.07
CA LEU A 195 -4.67 -4.47 -13.26
C LEU A 195 -3.50 -3.53 -13.55
N ALA A 196 -2.50 -4.06 -14.21
CA ALA A 196 -1.31 -3.32 -14.57
C ALA A 196 -0.97 -3.52 -16.06
N GLN A 197 -0.19 -2.61 -16.60
CA GLN A 197 0.46 -2.81 -17.88
C GLN A 197 1.49 -3.93 -17.74
N ASN A 198 1.55 -4.84 -18.72
CA ASN A 198 2.53 -5.91 -18.72
C ASN A 198 3.96 -5.34 -18.85
N PRO A 199 4.89 -5.70 -17.95
CA PRO A 199 6.31 -5.36 -18.07
C PRO A 199 6.92 -5.82 -19.39
N ASP A 200 6.56 -7.01 -19.87
CA ASP A 200 7.02 -7.54 -21.15
C ASP A 200 6.44 -6.71 -22.31
N ALA A 201 7.32 -6.09 -23.09
CA ALA A 201 6.97 -5.23 -24.22
C ALA A 201 6.27 -5.99 -25.36
N SER A 202 6.49 -7.30 -25.47
CA SER A 202 5.87 -8.19 -26.46
C SER A 202 4.44 -8.60 -26.08
N SER A 203 4.10 -8.54 -24.80
CA SER A 203 2.78 -8.91 -24.29
C SER A 203 1.81 -7.72 -24.23
N ARG A 204 0.56 -7.99 -24.61
CA ARG A 204 -0.58 -7.07 -24.42
C ARG A 204 -1.54 -7.52 -23.32
N LYS A 205 -1.30 -8.68 -22.70
CA LYS A 205 -2.16 -9.18 -21.62
C LYS A 205 -1.85 -8.40 -20.34
N LEU A 206 -2.84 -7.72 -19.80
CA LEU A 206 -2.72 -6.96 -18.55
C LEU A 206 -2.77 -7.94 -17.38
N PRO A 207 -1.70 -8.09 -16.57
CA PRO A 207 -1.81 -8.81 -15.30
C PRO A 207 -2.94 -8.19 -14.47
N SER A 208 -3.78 -9.04 -13.90
CA SER A 208 -4.92 -8.59 -13.09
C SER A 208 -5.17 -9.58 -11.97
N TYR A 209 -5.60 -9.08 -10.81
CA TYR A 209 -5.76 -9.88 -9.61
C TYR A 209 -7.07 -9.58 -8.87
N ALA A 210 -7.45 -10.49 -7.99
CA ALA A 210 -8.38 -10.24 -6.89
C ALA A 210 -7.71 -10.64 -5.57
N LEU A 211 -7.99 -9.91 -4.51
CA LEU A 211 -7.44 -10.15 -3.18
C LEU A 211 -8.55 -10.06 -2.14
N VAL A 212 -8.44 -10.90 -1.11
CA VAL A 212 -9.23 -10.79 0.11
C VAL A 212 -8.30 -10.90 1.32
N GLY A 213 -8.64 -10.23 2.40
CA GLY A 213 -7.84 -10.27 3.62
C GLY A 213 -8.60 -9.76 4.83
N ALA A 214 -7.90 -9.74 5.96
CA ALA A 214 -8.38 -9.17 7.20
C ALA A 214 -7.25 -8.41 7.90
N ILE A 215 -7.64 -7.36 8.61
CA ILE A 215 -6.76 -6.57 9.47
C ILE A 215 -7.35 -6.62 10.88
N TRP A 216 -6.53 -6.97 11.85
CA TRP A 216 -6.84 -6.95 13.27
C TRP A 216 -5.98 -5.92 13.99
N SER A 217 -6.64 -4.91 14.55
CA SER A 217 -6.07 -3.84 15.35
C SER A 217 -6.39 -4.09 16.83
N PRO A 218 -5.61 -4.90 17.58
CA PRO A 218 -5.86 -5.15 19.00
C PRO A 218 -5.87 -3.87 19.86
N ASN A 219 -5.16 -2.85 19.40
CA ASN A 219 -5.07 -1.53 20.00
C ASN A 219 -4.71 -0.51 18.92
N LYS A 220 -4.46 0.74 19.31
CA LYS A 220 -4.15 1.84 18.38
C LYS A 220 -2.72 1.83 17.84
N THR A 221 -1.84 0.99 18.39
CA THR A 221 -0.40 1.00 18.07
C THR A 221 0.03 -0.20 17.24
N VAL A 222 -0.83 -1.19 17.03
CA VAL A 222 -0.52 -2.44 16.34
C VAL A 222 -1.66 -2.81 15.41
N ASP A 223 -1.34 -3.07 14.15
CA ASP A 223 -2.18 -3.80 13.21
C ASP A 223 -1.48 -5.11 12.84
N LEU A 224 -2.22 -6.22 12.86
CA LEU A 224 -1.80 -7.49 12.30
C LEU A 224 -2.72 -7.82 11.13
N ASP A 225 -2.15 -8.34 10.06
CA ASP A 225 -2.93 -8.57 8.86
C ASP A 225 -2.55 -9.87 8.16
N ALA A 226 -3.49 -10.37 7.37
CA ALA A 226 -3.28 -11.50 6.48
C ALA A 226 -4.14 -11.35 5.23
N GLY A 227 -3.60 -11.76 4.09
CA GLY A 227 -4.30 -11.67 2.81
C GLY A 227 -3.96 -12.79 1.84
N ALA A 228 -4.90 -13.08 0.94
CA ALA A 228 -4.74 -13.99 -0.16
C ALA A 228 -5.09 -13.29 -1.47
N LYS A 229 -4.14 -13.27 -2.41
CA LYS A 229 -4.28 -12.71 -3.76
C LYS A 229 -4.30 -13.84 -4.78
N PHE A 230 -5.15 -13.69 -5.79
CA PHE A 230 -5.34 -14.65 -6.88
C PHE A 230 -5.21 -13.92 -8.22
N GLY A 231 -4.41 -14.47 -9.12
CA GLY A 231 -4.31 -13.99 -10.49
C GLY A 231 -5.59 -14.31 -11.25
N LEU A 232 -6.21 -13.30 -11.87
CA LEU A 232 -7.40 -13.46 -12.71
C LEU A 232 -7.04 -13.88 -14.15
N ASN A 233 -5.74 -13.88 -14.49
CA ASN A 233 -5.24 -14.41 -15.75
C ASN A 233 -3.78 -14.90 -15.60
N LYS A 234 -3.25 -15.53 -16.66
CA LYS A 234 -1.90 -16.14 -16.66
C LYS A 234 -0.73 -15.14 -16.69
N ALA A 235 -0.99 -13.85 -16.87
CA ALA A 235 0.06 -12.82 -16.82
C ALA A 235 0.34 -12.35 -15.39
N GLU A 236 -0.53 -12.70 -14.44
CA GLU A 236 -0.38 -12.39 -13.01
C GLU A 236 0.10 -13.62 -12.23
N VAL A 237 0.68 -13.38 -11.06
CA VAL A 237 0.96 -14.42 -10.06
C VAL A 237 -0.32 -15.21 -9.80
N THR A 238 -0.24 -16.55 -9.92
CA THR A 238 -1.43 -17.41 -9.82
C THR A 238 -2.07 -17.31 -8.43
N ARG A 239 -1.24 -17.36 -7.38
CA ARG A 239 -1.68 -17.17 -6.01
C ARG A 239 -0.57 -16.60 -5.15
N GLN A 240 -0.94 -15.77 -4.19
CA GLN A 240 -0.05 -15.23 -3.17
C GLN A 240 -0.79 -15.22 -1.83
N PHE A 241 -0.06 -15.52 -0.77
CA PHE A 241 -0.53 -15.39 0.61
C PHE A 241 0.49 -14.54 1.36
N GLY A 242 0.01 -13.59 2.15
CA GLY A 242 0.85 -12.68 2.91
C GLY A 242 0.36 -12.50 4.32
N VAL A 243 1.30 -12.16 5.21
CA VAL A 243 1.02 -11.68 6.57
C VAL A 243 1.87 -10.47 6.87
N GLY A 244 1.34 -9.57 7.70
CA GLY A 244 2.04 -8.35 8.07
C GLY A 244 1.78 -7.91 9.50
N VAL A 245 2.65 -7.02 9.96
CA VAL A 245 2.53 -6.26 11.19
C VAL A 245 2.85 -4.80 10.90
N THR A 246 2.00 -3.91 11.38
CA THR A 246 2.22 -2.47 11.35
C THR A 246 2.25 -1.95 12.78
N LEU A 247 3.27 -1.16 13.10
CA LEU A 247 3.45 -0.50 14.39
C LEU A 247 3.32 1.01 14.22
N HIS A 248 2.57 1.64 15.11
CA HIS A 248 2.33 3.08 15.14
C HIS A 248 2.87 3.69 16.43
N PHE A 249 3.58 4.82 16.33
CA PHE A 249 4.20 5.54 17.45
C PHE A 249 3.85 7.03 17.44
#